data_AF-A0A181CDR4-F1
#
_entry.id   AF-A0A181CDR4-F1
#
_cell.length_a   1.000
_cell.length_b   1.000
_cell.length_c   1.000
_cell.angle_alpha   90.00
_cell.angle_beta   90.00
_cell.angle_gamma   90.00
#
_symmetry.space_group_name_H-M   'P 1'
#
loop_
_entity.id
_entity.type
_entity.pdbx_description
1 polymer ?
#
loop_
_entity_poly.entity_id
_entity_poly.type
_entity_poly.pdbx_seq_one_letter_code
_entity_poly.pdbx_strand_id
1 'polypeptide(L)' 'MDFKLGDIVVVRDGASVRPELRGMKGTVVEIIENGQVRVRSDGTGNDEWFDAAALRHE' A
#
# COMPACT_ATOMS: atom_id res chain seq x y z
N MET A 1 9.39 -8.88 4.48
CA MET A 1 8.12 -8.79 5.22
C MET A 1 7.04 -9.00 4.19
N ASP A 2 6.30 -10.08 4.35
CA ASP A 2 5.17 -10.41 3.49
C ASP A 2 3.91 -9.78 4.08
N PHE A 3 3.25 -8.93 3.30
CA PHE A 3 1.96 -8.34 3.69
C PHE A 3 0.87 -9.41 3.70
N LYS A 4 -0.18 -9.18 4.47
CA LYS A 4 -1.38 -10.02 4.53
C LYS A 4 -2.62 -9.18 4.28
N LEU A 5 -3.68 -9.84 3.83
CA LEU A 5 -5.00 -9.22 3.71
C LEU A 5 -5.46 -8.71 5.09
N GLY A 6 -5.89 -7.45 5.13
CA GLY A 6 -6.28 -6.76 6.36
C GLY A 6 -5.13 -6.05 7.08
N ASP A 7 -3.88 -6.16 6.63
CA ASP A 7 -2.78 -5.42 7.24
C ASP A 7 -2.92 -3.91 6.98
N ILE A 8 -2.64 -3.13 8.02
CA ILE A 8 -2.52 -1.68 7.91
C ILE A 8 -1.10 -1.37 7.44
N VAL A 9 -1.01 -0.60 6.36
CA VAL A 9 0.24 -0.23 5.71
C VAL A 9 0.31 1.26 5.45
N VAL A 10 1.54 1.76 5.36
CA VAL A 10 1.83 3.13 4.96
C VAL A 10 2.74 3.10 3.74
N VAL A 11 2.42 3.92 2.74
CA VAL A 11 3.27 4.13 1.57
C VAL A 11 4.51 4.92 1.99
N ARG A 12 5.70 4.40 1.69
CA ARG A 12 6.98 5.02 2.03
C ARG A 12 7.14 6.38 1.33
N ASP A 13 7.70 7.36 2.04
CA ASP A 13 8.05 8.67 1.46
C ASP A 13 9.05 8.57 0.29
N GLY A 14 9.93 7.56 0.31
CA GLY A 14 10.90 7.30 -0.75
C GLY A 14 10.40 6.43 -1.90
N ALA A 15 9.12 6.05 -1.92
CA ALA A 15 8.60 5.16 -2.96
C ALA A 15 8.49 5.85 -4.33
N SER A 16 8.73 5.07 -5.38
CA SER A 16 8.55 5.45 -6.79
C SER A 16 7.07 5.46 -7.20
N VAL A 17 6.25 6.19 -6.43
CA VAL A 17 4.81 6.38 -6.63
C VAL A 17 4.50 7.86 -6.85
N ARG A 18 3.24 8.19 -7.15
CA ARG A 18 2.81 9.60 -7.23
C ARG A 18 3.09 10.30 -5.89
N PRO A 19 3.65 11.53 -5.89
CA PRO A 19 4.00 12.21 -4.65
C PRO A 19 2.83 12.38 -3.66
N GLU A 20 1.60 12.52 -4.17
CA GLU A 20 0.37 12.62 -3.38
C GLU A 20 0.00 11.36 -2.58
N LEU A 21 0.56 10.21 -2.94
CA LEU A 21 0.32 8.92 -2.29
C LEU A 21 1.38 8.60 -1.23
N ARG A 22 2.46 9.36 -1.16
CA ARG A 22 3.54 9.15 -0.20
C ARG A 22 3.04 9.48 1.21
N GLY A 23 3.30 8.58 2.16
CA GLY A 23 2.74 8.68 3.50
C GLY A 23 1.25 8.31 3.59
N MET A 24 0.63 7.89 2.47
CA MET A 24 -0.75 7.42 2.49
C MET A 24 -0.87 6.16 3.36
N LYS A 25 -1.82 6.20 4.28
CA LYS A 25 -2.22 5.06 5.10
C LYS A 25 -3.40 4.35 4.47
N GLY A 26 -3.35 3.02 4.48
CA GLY A 26 -4.45 2.21 4.03
C GLY A 26 -4.37 0.76 4.48
N THR A 27 -5.37 0.01 4.07
CA THR A 27 -5.51 -1.41 4.41
C THR A 27 -5.26 -2.28 3.18
N VAL A 28 -4.48 -3.35 3.32
CA VAL A 28 -4.26 -4.32 2.25
C VAL A 28 -5.54 -5.11 1.98
N VAL A 29 -6.06 -5.00 0.76
CA VAL A 29 -7.31 -5.66 0.34
C VAL A 29 -7.08 -6.77 -0.69
N GLU A 30 -5.93 -6.79 -1.34
CA GLU A 30 -5.58 -7.81 -2.33
C GLU A 30 -4.05 -7.92 -2.45
N ILE A 31 -3.55 -9.13 -2.66
CA ILE A 31 -2.15 -9.40 -2.96
C ILE A 31 -2.12 -10.38 -4.11
N ILE A 32 -1.36 -10.07 -5.16
CA ILE A 32 -1.23 -10.92 -6.34
C ILE A 32 0.20 -11.47 -6.46
N GLU A 33 0.34 -12.60 -7.14
CA GLU A 33 1.60 -13.38 -7.21
C GLU A 33 2.79 -12.61 -7.80
N ASN A 34 2.55 -11.51 -8.53
CA ASN A 34 3.62 -10.67 -9.07
C ASN A 34 4.27 -9.72 -8.03
N GLY A 35 3.83 -9.78 -6.77
CA GLY A 35 4.36 -8.94 -5.69
C GLY A 35 3.71 -7.56 -5.57
N GLN A 36 2.65 -7.29 -6.34
CA GLN A 36 1.82 -6.10 -6.16
C GLN A 36 0.77 -6.32 -5.07
N VAL A 37 0.54 -5.24 -4.33
CA VAL A 37 -0.35 -5.18 -3.19
C VAL A 37 -1.37 -4.08 -3.45
N ARG A 38 -2.65 -4.44 -3.40
CA ARG A 38 -3.75 -3.47 -3.48
C ARG A 38 -4.03 -2.95 -2.09
N VAL A 39 -3.98 -1.64 -1.95
CA VAL A 39 -4.22 -0.94 -0.69
C VAL A 39 -5.43 -0.03 -0.87
N ARG A 40 -6.41 -0.16 0.02
CA ARG A 40 -7.52 0.77 0.16
C ARG A 40 -7.11 1.91 1.08
N SER A 41 -7.13 3.14 0.56
CA SER A 41 -6.82 4.33 1.34
C SER A 41 -7.91 4.58 2.40
N ASP A 42 -7.50 4.76 3.65
CA ASP A 42 -8.43 5.02 4.77
C ASP A 42 -9.07 6.42 4.66
N GLY A 43 -8.38 7.37 4.00
CA GLY A 43 -8.85 8.75 3.86
C GLY A 43 -9.80 8.99 2.69
N THR A 44 -9.60 8.27 1.58
CA THR A 44 -10.38 8.48 0.34
C THR A 44 -11.33 7.32 0.01
N GLY A 45 -11.11 6.14 0.58
CA GLY A 45 -11.83 4.92 0.22
C GLY A 45 -11.45 4.36 -1.16
N ASN A 46 -10.49 4.98 -1.86
CA ASN A 46 -10.01 4.52 -3.15
C ASN A 46 -9.00 3.38 -2.99
N ASP A 47 -8.99 2.47 -3.96
CA ASP A 47 -8.05 1.37 -4.01
C ASP A 47 -6.94 1.68 -5.01
N GLU A 48 -5.69 1.50 -4.61
CA GLU A 48 -4.54 1.62 -5.50
C GLU A 48 -3.55 0.47 -5.35
N TRP A 49 -2.82 0.19 -6.42
CA TRP A 49 -1.82 -0.87 -6.48
C TRP A 49 -0.43 -0.32 -6.21
N PHE A 50 0.29 -1.00 -5.32
CA PHE A 50 1.64 -0.65 -4.92
C PHE A 50 2.55 -1.86 -5.01
N ASP A 51 3.83 -1.63 -5.31
CA ASP A 51 4.84 -2.66 -5.08
C ASP A 51 4.97 -2.90 -3.57
N ALA A 52 5.15 -4.15 -3.15
CA ALA A 52 5.43 -4.46 -1.74
C ALA A 52 6.62 -3.65 -1.19
N ALA A 53 7.62 -3.34 -2.02
CA ALA A 53 8.77 -2.52 -1.64
C ALA A 53 8.43 -1.05 -1.34
N ALA A 54 7.32 -0.54 -1.90
CA ALA A 54 6.83 0.81 -1.66
C ALA A 54 6.07 0.94 -0.33
N LEU A 55 5.73 -0.17 0.31
CA LEU A 55 4.93 -0.22 1.53
C LEU A 55 5.80 -0.50 2.77
N ARG A 56 5.31 -0.06 3.93
CA ARG A 56 5.79 -0.48 5.26
C ARG A 56 4.59 -0.75 6.15
N HIS A 57 4.73 -1.63 7.13
CA HIS A 57 3.74 -1.74 8.19
C HIS A 57 3.71 -0.44 9.00
N GLU A 58 2.52 -0.08 9.48
CA GLU A 58 2.35 0.96 10.49
C GLU A 58 2.84 0.51 11.87
#